data_AF-A0A0F7PXQ8-F1
#
_entry.id   AF-A0A0F7PXQ8-F1
#
_cell.length_a   1.000
_cell.length_b   1.000
_cell.length_c   1.000
_cell.angle_alpha   90.00
_cell.angle_beta   90.00
_cell.angle_gamma   90.00
#
_symmetry.space_group_name_H-M   'P 1'
#
loop_
_entity.id
_entity.type
_entity.pdbx_description
1 polymer ?
#
loop_
_entity_poly.entity_id
_entity_poly.type
_entity_poly.pdbx_seq_one_letter_code
_entity_poly.pdbx_strand_id
1 'polypeptide(L)' 'MINLNSKDIMTAQEAAKIWNKNEAYVRTALRQNPDKFPEGSVKRFGKVILVTTQGMEAVTGIKDPRKDD' A
#
# COMPACT_ATOMS: atom_id res chain seq x y z
N MET A 1 17.58 7.13 8.50
CA MET A 1 17.69 5.70 8.86
C MET A 1 16.36 5.03 8.50
N ILE A 2 16.35 4.05 7.60
CA ILE A 2 15.12 3.35 7.20
C ILE A 2 14.84 2.29 8.28
N ASN A 3 13.71 2.37 8.97
CA ASN A 3 13.30 1.36 9.94
C ASN A 3 12.54 0.23 9.22
N LEU A 4 13.19 -0.92 9.02
CA LEU A 4 12.61 -2.10 8.39
C LEU A 4 11.50 -2.75 9.23
N ASN A 5 11.41 -2.44 10.53
CA ASN A 5 10.34 -2.91 11.41
C ASN A 5 9.12 -1.96 11.40
N SER A 6 9.13 -0.92 10.56
CA SER A 6 7.99 -0.03 10.47
C SER A 6 6.78 -0.78 9.91
N LYS A 7 5.69 -0.82 10.69
CA LYS A 7 4.38 -1.35 10.27
C LYS A 7 3.74 -0.54 9.14
N ASP A 8 4.35 0.59 8.79
CA ASP A 8 3.87 1.50 7.75
C ASP A 8 4.30 1.08 6.35
N ILE A 9 5.20 0.09 6.18
CA ILE A 9 5.56 -0.48 4.87
C ILE A 9 5.11 -1.92 4.83
N MET A 10 4.45 -2.32 3.74
CA MET A 10 3.97 -3.67 3.55
C MET A 10 4.00 -4.06 2.07
N THR A 11 3.92 -5.35 1.78
CA THR A 11 3.75 -5.83 0.41
C THR A 11 2.33 -5.52 -0.09
N ALA A 12 2.16 -5.46 -1.41
CA ALA A 12 0.84 -5.28 -2.03
C ALA A 12 -0.19 -6.34 -1.58
N GLN A 13 0.25 -7.58 -1.33
CA GLN A 13 -0.62 -8.65 -0.86
C GLN A 13 -1.03 -8.43 0.61
N GLU A 14 -0.10 -8.06 1.48
CA GLU A 14 -0.41 -7.74 2.88
C GLU A 14 -1.35 -6.53 2.98
N ALA A 15 -1.06 -5.46 2.21
CA ALA A 15 -1.94 -4.29 2.12
C ALA A 15 -3.35 -4.67 1.68
N ALA A 16 -3.48 -5.51 0.64
CA ALA A 16 -4.79 -5.95 0.17
C ALA A 16 -5.56 -6.71 1.28
N LYS A 17 -4.89 -7.57 2.04
CA LYS A 17 -5.51 -8.27 3.17
C LYS A 17 -5.96 -7.32 4.28
N ILE A 18 -5.09 -6.37 4.66
CA ILE A 18 -5.40 -5.38 5.71
C ILE A 18 -6.62 -4.52 5.33
N TRP A 19 -6.71 -4.06 4.08
CA TRP A 19 -7.84 -3.25 3.58
C TRP A 19 -9.04 -4.07 3.08
N ASN A 20 -9.04 -5.40 3.28
CA ASN A 20 -10.06 -6.31 2.76
C ASN A 20 -10.36 -6.10 1.25
N LYS A 21 -9.31 -6.01 0.44
CA LYS A 21 -9.35 -5.88 -1.02
C LYS A 21 -8.83 -7.14 -1.70
N ASN A 22 -9.09 -7.25 -3.00
CA ASN A 22 -8.50 -8.30 -3.83
C ASN A 22 -6.96 -8.22 -3.81
N GLU A 23 -6.25 -9.36 -3.82
CA GLU A 23 -4.78 -9.39 -3.76
C GLU A 23 -4.09 -8.61 -4.89
N ALA A 24 -4.72 -8.53 -6.07
CA ALA A 24 -4.22 -7.78 -7.20
C ALA A 24 -4.54 -6.27 -7.12
N TYR A 25 -5.26 -5.81 -6.10
CA TYR A 25 -5.79 -4.43 -6.00
C TYR A 25 -4.68 -3.39 -6.16
N VAL A 26 -3.62 -3.46 -5.35
CA VAL A 26 -2.53 -2.47 -5.40
C VAL A 26 -1.85 -2.45 -6.77
N ARG A 27 -1.65 -3.62 -7.38
CA ARG A 27 -1.06 -3.73 -8.73
C ARG A 27 -1.96 -3.11 -9.79
N THR A 28 -3.27 -3.35 -9.72
CA THR A 28 -4.25 -2.80 -10.66
C THR A 28 -4.38 -1.29 -10.49
N ALA A 29 -4.48 -0.82 -9.24
CA ALA A 29 -4.55 0.59 -8.93
C ALA A 29 -3.29 1.34 -9.39
N LEU A 30 -2.10 0.79 -9.14
CA LEU A 30 -0.84 1.37 -9.62
C LEU A 30 -0.76 1.42 -11.15
N ARG A 31 -1.38 0.46 -11.86
CA ARG A 31 -1.42 0.46 -13.34
C ARG A 31 -2.42 1.48 -13.88
N GLN A 32 -3.57 1.63 -13.23
CA GLN A 32 -4.68 2.45 -13.73
C GLN A 32 -4.56 3.92 -13.31
N ASN A 33 -4.18 4.16 -12.06
CA ASN A 33 -4.15 5.48 -11.44
C ASN A 33 -2.87 5.64 -10.58
N PRO A 34 -1.67 5.63 -11.20
CA PRO A 34 -0.41 5.76 -10.47
C PRO A 34 -0.30 7.08 -9.70
N ASP A 35 -0.96 8.13 -10.19
CA ASP A 35 -1.07 9.48 -9.63
C ASP A 35 -1.80 9.53 -8.28
N LYS A 36 -2.64 8.53 -7.97
CA LYS A 36 -3.30 8.43 -6.65
C LYS A 36 -2.35 8.03 -5.52
N PHE A 37 -1.16 7.54 -5.85
CA PHE A 37 -0.14 7.21 -4.86
C PHE A 37 0.74 8.44 -4.63
N PRO A 38 0.83 8.95 -3.39
CA PRO A 38 1.80 9.98 -3.05
C PRO A 38 3.23 9.58 -3.43
N GLU A 39 4.07 10.56 -3.74
CA GLU A 39 5.46 10.29 -4.09
C GLU A 39 6.17 9.51 -2.97
N GLY A 40 6.87 8.43 -3.35
CA GLY A 40 7.56 7.56 -2.40
C GLY A 40 6.67 6.58 -1.62
N SER A 41 5.33 6.63 -1.80
CA SER A 41 4.41 5.73 -1.08
C SER A 41 4.26 4.34 -1.70
N VAL A 42 4.80 4.14 -2.90
CA VAL A 42 4.76 2.85 -3.62
C VAL A 42 6.03 2.65 -4.44
N LYS A 43 6.58 1.44 -4.41
CA LYS A 43 7.78 1.08 -5.15
C LYS A 43 7.75 -0.39 -5.56
N ARG A 44 8.11 -0.67 -6.81
CA ARG A 44 8.28 -2.04 -7.29
C ARG A 44 9.72 -2.52 -7.06
N PHE A 45 9.86 -3.71 -6.49
CA PHE A 45 11.12 -4.42 -6.27
C PHE A 45 11.01 -5.82 -6.90
N GLY A 46 11.53 -5.97 -8.12
CA GLY A 46 11.40 -7.21 -8.90
C GLY A 46 9.92 -7.60 -9.10
N LYS A 47 9.53 -8.75 -8.53
CA LYS A 47 8.16 -9.26 -8.58
C LYS A 47 7.25 -8.73 -7.45
N VAL A 48 7.83 -8.10 -6.43
CA VAL A 48 7.12 -7.60 -5.26
C VAL A 48 6.84 -6.10 -5.42
N ILE A 49 5.69 -5.65 -4.93
CA ILE A 49 5.35 -4.24 -4.81
C ILE A 49 5.31 -3.93 -3.32
N LEU A 50 6.10 -2.95 -2.88
CA LEU A 50 6.01 -2.38 -1.55
C LEU A 50 5.13 -1.13 -1.62
N VAL A 51 4.27 -0.99 -0.64
CA VAL A 51 3.36 0.14 -0.49
C VAL A 51 3.34 0.56 0.97
N THR A 52 3.20 1.86 1.21
CA THR A 52 3.07 2.39 2.57
C THR A 52 1.61 2.45 3.02
N THR A 53 1.36 2.55 4.32
CA THR A 53 0.03 2.86 4.86
C THR A 53 -0.54 4.11 4.19
N GLN A 54 0.25 5.18 4.10
CA GLN A 54 -0.17 6.42 3.44
C GLN A 54 -0.58 6.19 1.98
N GLY A 55 0.17 5.36 1.24
CA GLY A 55 -0.16 5.00 -0.13
C GLY A 55 -1.50 4.26 -0.23
N MET A 56 -1.76 3.35 0.70
CA MET A 56 -3.04 2.65 0.79
C MET A 56 -4.19 3.56 1.18
N GLU A 57 -4.01 4.45 2.15
CA GLU A 57 -5.04 5.42 2.53
C GLU A 57 -5.40 6.36 1.37
N ALA A 58 -4.40 6.84 0.63
CA ALA A 58 -4.61 7.74 -0.50
C ALA A 58 -5.37 7.06 -1.65
N VAL A 59 -5.00 5.83 -2.01
CA VAL A 59 -5.62 5.13 -3.14
C VAL A 59 -6.99 4.54 -2.82
N THR A 60 -7.21 4.12 -1.57
CA THR A 60 -8.48 3.53 -1.12
C THR A 60 -9.47 4.56 -0.58
N GLY A 61 -8.98 5.69 -0.07
CA GLY A 61 -9.76 6.65 0.71
C GLY A 61 -10.13 6.15 2.12
N ILE A 62 -9.57 5.02 2.56
CA ILE A 62 -9.91 4.35 3.83
C ILE A 62 -8.67 4.40 4.74
N LYS A 63 -8.85 4.85 5.99
CA LYS A 63 -7.80 4.85 7.02
C LYS A 63 -7.32 3.44 7.34
N ASP A 64 -6.09 3.32 7.83
CA ASP A 64 -5.50 2.02 8.21
C ASP A 64 -6.42 1.25 9.18
N PRO A 65 -7.05 0.13 8.74
CA PRO A 65 -7.98 -0.62 9.58
C PRO A 65 -7.34 -1.26 10.82
N ARG A 66 -5.99 -1.27 10.91
CA ARG A 66 -5.26 -1.73 12.09
C ARG A 66 -5.15 -0.67 13.18
N LYS A 67 -5.49 0.58 12.86
CA LYS A 67 -5.42 1.75 13.75
C LYS A 67 -6.82 2.22 14.18
N ASP A 68 -7.85 1.43 13.93
CA ASP A 68 -9.18 1.66 14.48
C ASP A 68 -9.11 1.44 16.01
N ASP A 69 -9.43 2.50 16.75
CA ASP A 69 -9.56 2.59 18.22
C ASP A 69 -11.02 2.34 18.61
#